data_AF-A0A915DF07-F1
#
_entry.id   AF-A0A915DF07-F1
#
_cell.length_a   1.000
_cell.length_b   1.000
_cell.length_c   1.000
_cell.angle_alpha   90.00
_cell.angle_beta   90.00
_cell.angle_gamma   90.00
#
_symmetry.space_group_name_H-M   'P 1'
#
loop_
_entity.id
_entity.type
_entity.pdbx_description
1 polymer ?
#
loop_
_entity_poly.entity_id
_entity_poly.type
_entity_poly.pdbx_seq_one_letter_code
_entity_poly.pdbx_strand_id
1 'polypeptide(L)'
;MAHIPPGDSECLEGWSRNYYKVVNRFADTIKAQFFGHVHTDGFIVFYEDMNNFRSKPTNVLYTAPSVTTFENLNPAYRMYTIDGNYNGSSYEVYDFETYFLNLTETLDTDQLQWKLLNSFCVQGWHNLSEQIRTNETMFETFLENHTRNNNYQCDDSCHKEILCSMRRGHHNETALCPTN
;
A
#
# COMPACT_ATOMS: atom_id res chain seq x y z
N MET A 1 -12.86 -2.91 -6.05
CA MET A 1 -12.74 -2.48 -4.64
C MET A 1 -13.18 -3.64 -3.77
N ALA A 2 -12.47 -3.90 -2.68
CA ALA A 2 -12.83 -4.92 -1.70
C ALA A 2 -12.21 -4.54 -0.33
N HIS A 3 -12.49 -5.30 0.73
CA HIS A 3 -12.03 -4.97 2.08
C HIS A 3 -10.67 -5.58 2.40
N ILE A 4 -10.60 -6.92 2.50
CA ILE A 4 -9.43 -7.70 2.92
C ILE A 4 -8.50 -7.93 1.72
N PRO A 5 -7.23 -7.49 1.75
CA PRO A 5 -6.25 -7.77 0.70
C PRO A 5 -6.02 -9.28 0.50
N PRO A 6 -5.73 -9.74 -0.73
CA PRO A 6 -5.55 -11.17 -1.00
C PRO A 6 -4.32 -11.77 -0.29
N GLY A 7 -3.28 -10.99 -0.02
CA GLY A 7 -2.12 -11.47 0.74
C GLY A 7 -2.27 -11.44 2.25
N ASP A 8 -3.39 -10.92 2.75
CA ASP A 8 -3.69 -10.88 4.18
C ASP A 8 -3.94 -12.29 4.73
N SER A 9 -3.55 -12.54 5.98
CA SER A 9 -3.66 -13.85 6.62
C SER A 9 -5.12 -14.32 6.80
N GLU A 10 -6.09 -13.39 6.81
CA GLU A 10 -7.53 -13.72 6.84
C GLU A 10 -8.06 -14.24 5.49
N CYS A 11 -7.34 -14.02 4.39
CA CYS A 11 -7.73 -14.49 3.07
C CYS A 11 -7.25 -15.94 2.85
N LEU A 12 -8.08 -16.82 2.29
CA LEU A 12 -7.65 -18.21 2.01
C LEU A 12 -6.65 -18.24 0.85
N GLU A 13 -5.49 -18.88 1.02
CA GLU A 13 -4.43 -18.93 -0.01
C GLU A 13 -4.93 -19.46 -1.38
N GLY A 14 -5.82 -20.46 -1.36
CA GLY A 14 -6.44 -20.96 -2.58
C GLY A 14 -7.23 -19.86 -3.32
N TRP A 15 -7.93 -18.99 -2.59
CA TRP A 15 -8.63 -17.85 -3.16
C TRP A 15 -7.65 -16.78 -3.64
N SER A 16 -6.65 -16.43 -2.82
CA SER A 16 -5.63 -15.42 -3.11
C SER A 16 -4.89 -15.72 -4.41
N ARG A 17 -4.47 -16.98 -4.61
CA ARG A 17 -3.80 -17.41 -5.85
C ARG A 17 -4.72 -17.35 -7.06
N ASN A 18 -6.00 -17.65 -6.92
CA ASN A 18 -6.95 -17.54 -8.02
C ASN A 18 -7.26 -16.07 -8.36
N TYR A 19 -7.42 -15.22 -7.35
CA TYR A 19 -7.54 -13.78 -7.50
C TYR A 19 -6.32 -13.21 -8.26
N TYR A 20 -5.11 -13.59 -7.84
CA TYR A 20 -3.86 -13.19 -8.49
C TYR A 20 -3.84 -13.57 -9.98
N LYS A 21 -4.23 -14.81 -10.32
CA LYS A 21 -4.31 -15.26 -11.72
C LYS A 21 -5.30 -14.46 -12.54
N VAL A 22 -6.47 -14.12 -11.98
CA VAL A 22 -7.46 -13.29 -12.65
C VAL A 22 -6.90 -11.89 -12.89
N VAL A 23 -6.29 -11.27 -11.88
CA VAL A 23 -5.63 -9.96 -12.01
C VAL A 23 -4.58 -9.98 -13.12
N ASN A 24 -3.68 -10.97 -13.13
CA ASN A 24 -2.67 -11.10 -14.18
C ASN A 24 -3.28 -11.33 -15.56
N ARG A 25 -4.31 -12.18 -15.67
CA ARG A 25 -4.99 -12.48 -16.94
C ARG A 25 -5.65 -11.23 -17.55
N PHE A 26 -6.08 -10.29 -16.71
CA PHE A 26 -6.78 -9.07 -17.12
C PHE A 26 -5.99 -7.81 -16.79
N ALA A 27 -4.66 -7.89 -16.70
CA ALA A 27 -3.79 -6.76 -16.32
C ALA A 27 -3.97 -5.53 -17.24
N ASP A 28 -4.24 -5.73 -18.53
CA ASP A 28 -4.48 -4.63 -19.47
C ASP A 28 -5.84 -3.93 -19.24
N THR A 29 -6.79 -4.63 -18.61
CA THR A 29 -8.16 -4.17 -18.32
C THR A 29 -8.28 -3.57 -16.92
N ILE A 30 -7.65 -4.19 -15.92
CA ILE A 30 -7.71 -3.75 -14.51
C ILE A 30 -6.70 -2.62 -14.31
N LYS A 31 -7.20 -1.39 -14.13
CA LYS A 31 -6.35 -0.19 -14.02
C LYS A 31 -5.86 0.12 -12.60
N ALA A 32 -6.63 -0.28 -11.59
CA ALA A 32 -6.25 -0.15 -10.19
C ALA A 32 -7.10 -1.07 -9.31
N GLN A 33 -6.57 -1.41 -8.14
CA GLN A 33 -7.26 -2.15 -7.11
C GLN A 33 -7.20 -1.37 -5.79
N PHE A 34 -8.33 -1.23 -5.10
CA PHE A 34 -8.42 -0.45 -3.86
C PHE A 34 -8.99 -1.30 -2.73
N PHE A 35 -8.25 -1.36 -1.62
CA PHE A 35 -8.52 -2.17 -0.44
C PHE A 35 -8.30 -1.38 0.85
N GLY A 36 -8.70 -1.97 1.98
CA GLY A 36 -8.49 -1.43 3.31
C GLY A 36 -8.11 -2.56 4.27
N HIS A 37 -8.85 -2.68 5.38
CA HIS A 37 -8.70 -3.73 6.41
C HIS A 37 -7.40 -3.65 7.25
N VAL A 38 -6.25 -3.50 6.61
CA VAL A 38 -4.93 -3.46 7.28
C VAL A 38 -4.67 -2.19 8.11
N HIS A 39 -5.54 -1.18 7.95
CA HIS A 39 -5.50 0.12 8.64
C HIS A 39 -4.26 1.00 8.37
N THR A 40 -3.18 0.45 7.82
CA THR A 40 -1.98 1.17 7.43
C THR A 40 -2.00 1.62 5.98
N ASP A 41 -1.19 2.63 5.66
CA ASP A 41 -1.04 3.13 4.30
C ASP A 41 -0.05 2.28 3.51
N GLY A 42 -0.46 1.70 2.39
CA GLY A 42 0.48 0.94 1.57
C GLY A 42 0.00 0.60 0.18
N PHE A 43 0.78 -0.26 -0.45
CA PHE A 43 0.52 -0.81 -1.76
C PHE A 43 1.08 -2.22 -1.85
N ILE A 44 0.60 -3.01 -2.81
CA ILE A 44 1.06 -4.37 -3.10
C ILE A 44 1.29 -4.48 -4.61
N VAL A 45 2.50 -4.85 -5.01
CA VAL A 45 2.88 -5.06 -6.41
C VAL A 45 2.54 -6.49 -6.83
N PHE A 46 1.87 -6.62 -7.96
CA PHE A 46 1.61 -7.89 -8.63
C PHE A 46 2.61 -8.09 -9.77
N TYR A 47 2.98 -9.34 -10.00
CA TYR A 47 4.02 -9.78 -10.91
C TYR A 47 3.50 -10.88 -11.83
N GLU A 48 4.01 -10.97 -13.05
CA GLU A 48 3.60 -11.96 -14.04
C GLU A 48 3.71 -13.41 -13.49
N ASP A 49 4.84 -13.72 -12.85
CA ASP A 49 4.98 -14.88 -11.98
C ASP A 49 4.78 -14.45 -10.53
N MET A 50 3.67 -14.90 -9.95
CA MET A 50 3.30 -14.60 -8.55
C MET A 50 4.37 -15.04 -7.54
N ASN A 51 5.30 -15.94 -7.89
CA ASN A 51 6.38 -16.38 -7.01
C ASN A 51 7.75 -15.83 -7.43
N ASN A 52 7.80 -14.76 -8.22
CA ASN A 52 9.06 -14.18 -8.64
C ASN A 52 8.94 -12.67 -8.80
N PHE A 53 9.39 -11.93 -7.78
CA PHE A 53 9.39 -10.46 -7.81
C PHE A 53 10.35 -9.86 -8.86
N ARG A 54 11.21 -10.67 -9.50
CA ARG A 54 12.05 -10.26 -10.63
C ARG A 54 11.34 -10.42 -11.98
N SER A 55 10.16 -11.06 -12.00
CA SER A 55 9.33 -11.09 -13.20
C SER A 55 8.65 -9.73 -13.42
N LYS A 56 8.02 -9.55 -14.58
CA LYS A 56 7.44 -8.26 -14.97
C LYS A 56 6.33 -7.84 -13.97
N PRO A 57 6.36 -6.62 -13.40
CA PRO A 57 5.23 -6.12 -12.64
C PRO A 57 4.02 -5.90 -13.56
N THR A 58 2.85 -6.36 -13.15
CA THR A 58 1.62 -6.41 -13.96
C THR A 58 0.49 -5.55 -13.42
N ASN A 59 0.42 -5.33 -12.10
CA ASN A 59 -0.64 -4.56 -11.48
C ASN A 59 -0.23 -4.03 -10.09
N VAL A 60 -1.05 -3.16 -9.52
CA VAL A 60 -0.87 -2.64 -8.16
C VAL A 60 -2.21 -2.64 -7.42
N LEU A 61 -2.13 -2.96 -6.13
CA LEU A 61 -3.21 -2.86 -5.18
C LEU A 61 -2.85 -1.83 -4.12
N TYR A 62 -3.73 -0.87 -3.90
CA TYR A 62 -3.58 0.18 -2.88
C TYR A 62 -4.33 -0.21 -1.61
N THR A 63 -3.67 -0.09 -0.47
CA THR A 63 -4.30 -0.21 0.85
C THR A 63 -4.42 1.19 1.45
N ALA A 64 -5.65 1.69 1.52
CA ALA A 64 -5.93 2.99 2.13
C ALA A 64 -5.89 2.88 3.66
N PRO A 65 -5.39 3.92 4.36
CA PRO A 65 -5.34 3.95 5.81
C PRO A 65 -6.75 4.04 6.40
N SER A 66 -6.87 3.71 7.67
CA SER A 66 -8.14 3.80 8.40
C SER A 66 -8.40 5.18 9.00
N VAL A 67 -9.68 5.51 9.15
CA VAL A 67 -10.15 6.64 9.97
C VAL A 67 -10.09 6.30 11.46
N THR A 68 -10.24 5.02 11.81
CA THR A 68 -10.12 4.59 13.21
C THR A 68 -8.66 4.68 13.69
N THR A 69 -8.49 4.89 14.99
CA THR A 69 -7.17 4.89 15.65
C THR A 69 -6.63 3.49 15.92
N PHE A 70 -7.41 2.45 15.61
CA PHE A 70 -7.08 1.07 15.97
C PHE A 70 -5.91 0.51 15.12
N GLU A 71 -4.78 0.09 15.68
CA GLU A 71 -4.29 0.44 17.03
C GLU A 71 -3.15 1.45 16.95
N ASN A 72 -3.21 2.47 17.80
CA ASN A 72 -2.18 3.50 17.96
C ASN A 72 -1.76 4.23 16.67
N LEU A 73 -2.72 4.44 15.76
CA LEU A 73 -2.53 5.21 14.53
C LEU A 73 -3.34 6.51 14.59
N ASN A 74 -2.86 7.54 13.91
CA ASN A 74 -3.68 8.73 13.66
C ASN A 74 -4.79 8.41 12.63
N PRO A 75 -6.01 8.98 12.79
CA PRO A 75 -7.05 8.90 11.78
C PRO A 75 -6.56 9.42 10.43
N ALA A 76 -6.92 8.75 9.34
CA ALA A 76 -6.60 9.21 7.98
C ALA A 76 -7.66 8.84 6.94
N TYR A 77 -7.64 9.59 5.84
CA TYR A 77 -8.33 9.27 4.60
C TYR A 77 -7.44 9.54 3.39
N ARG A 78 -7.79 8.95 2.24
CA ARG A 78 -7.07 9.10 0.98
C ARG A 78 -7.95 9.61 -0.14
N MET A 79 -7.39 10.47 -0.98
CA MET A 79 -7.97 10.93 -2.22
C MET A 79 -7.12 10.46 -3.39
N TYR A 80 -7.73 9.82 -4.39
CA TYR A 80 -7.03 9.38 -5.61
C TYR A 80 -7.37 10.30 -6.77
N THR A 81 -6.34 10.70 -7.51
CA THR A 81 -6.48 11.38 -8.80
C THR A 81 -6.39 10.34 -9.90
N ILE A 82 -7.47 10.17 -10.65
CA ILE A 82 -7.61 9.16 -11.72
C ILE A 82 -7.78 9.88 -13.05
N ASP A 83 -7.28 9.26 -14.12
CA ASP A 83 -7.51 9.76 -15.47
C ASP A 83 -9.01 9.93 -15.76
N GLY A 84 -9.34 11.10 -16.31
CA GLY A 84 -10.70 11.62 -16.34
C GLY A 84 -11.64 10.85 -17.26
N ASN A 85 -12.91 11.27 -17.26
CA ASN A 85 -13.91 10.68 -18.16
C ASN A 85 -13.89 11.36 -19.54
N TYR A 86 -13.12 10.81 -20.46
CA TYR A 86 -13.09 11.21 -21.86
C TYR A 86 -12.80 10.01 -22.78
N ASN A 87 -13.06 10.18 -24.09
CA ASN A 87 -12.81 9.12 -25.06
C ASN A 87 -11.32 8.81 -25.15
N GLY A 88 -10.95 7.55 -24.89
CA GLY A 88 -9.54 7.11 -24.85
C GLY A 88 -8.86 7.25 -23.48
N SER A 89 -9.59 7.60 -22.42
CA SER A 89 -9.08 7.63 -21.05
C SER A 89 -8.47 6.28 -20.64
N SER A 90 -7.31 6.33 -19.97
CA SER A 90 -6.64 5.17 -19.42
C SER A 90 -7.31 4.67 -18.14
N TYR A 91 -8.05 5.53 -17.43
CA TYR A 91 -8.57 5.32 -16.08
C TYR A 91 -7.51 4.87 -15.06
N GLU A 92 -6.24 5.18 -15.31
CA GLU A 92 -5.13 4.89 -14.40
C GLU A 92 -5.10 5.89 -13.25
N VAL A 93 -4.56 5.47 -12.11
CA VAL A 93 -4.30 6.36 -10.97
C VAL A 93 -3.03 7.14 -11.26
N TYR A 94 -3.11 8.47 -11.28
CA TYR A 94 -1.98 9.37 -11.49
C TYR A 94 -1.30 9.79 -10.19
N ASP A 95 -2.08 10.02 -9.15
CA ASP A 95 -1.62 10.55 -7.87
C ASP A 95 -2.56 10.10 -6.76
N PHE A 96 -2.09 10.17 -5.52
CA PHE A 96 -2.96 10.20 -4.37
C PHE A 96 -2.42 11.11 -3.29
N GLU A 97 -3.34 11.65 -2.52
CA GLU A 97 -3.08 12.46 -1.33
C GLU A 97 -3.65 11.76 -0.12
N THR A 98 -2.88 11.72 0.96
CA THR A 98 -3.34 11.20 2.25
C THR A 98 -3.43 12.34 3.22
N TYR A 99 -4.58 12.46 3.87
CA TYR A 99 -4.80 13.41 4.93
C TYR A 99 -4.92 12.66 6.24
N PHE A 100 -4.34 13.22 7.30
CA PHE A 100 -4.39 12.65 8.64
C PHE A 100 -4.76 13.72 9.67
N LEU A 101 -5.29 13.26 10.80
CA LEU A 101 -5.56 14.09 11.97
C LEU A 101 -4.49 13.79 13.01
N ASN A 102 -3.60 14.75 13.29
CA ASN A 102 -2.61 14.62 14.36
C ASN A 102 -3.31 14.74 15.73
N LEU A 103 -3.55 13.61 16.38
CA LEU A 103 -4.28 13.58 17.65
C LEU A 103 -3.53 14.28 18.78
N THR A 104 -2.19 14.17 18.83
CA THR A 104 -1.38 14.88 19.84
C THR A 104 -1.61 16.38 19.76
N GLU A 105 -1.51 16.94 18.55
CA GLU A 105 -1.73 18.37 18.34
C GLU A 105 -3.19 18.80 18.53
N THR A 106 -4.13 17.95 18.13
CA THR A 106 -5.57 18.21 18.30
C THR A 106 -5.94 18.33 19.78
N LEU A 107 -5.37 17.46 20.62
CA LEU A 107 -5.60 17.47 22.07
C LEU A 107 -5.00 18.71 22.73
N ASP A 108 -3.87 19.22 22.24
CA ASP A 108 -3.21 20.41 22.78
C ASP A 108 -3.91 21.71 22.39
N THR A 109 -4.49 21.77 21.19
CA THR A 109 -5.05 23.00 20.59
C THR A 109 -6.57 23.09 20.66
N ASP A 110 -7.27 21.99 20.94
CA ASP A 110 -8.73 21.86 20.84
C ASP A 110 -9.27 22.23 19.44
N GLN A 111 -8.43 22.06 18.40
CA GLN A 111 -8.77 22.34 17.01
C GLN A 111 -8.62 21.09 16.14
N LEU A 112 -9.72 20.66 15.52
CA LEU A 112 -9.72 19.57 14.55
C LEU A 112 -9.28 20.10 13.18
N GLN A 113 -8.08 19.69 12.74
CA GLN A 113 -7.54 20.07 11.43
C GLN A 113 -6.95 18.84 10.73
N TRP A 114 -7.54 18.47 9.58
CA TRP A 114 -6.96 17.47 8.70
C TRP A 114 -5.78 18.07 7.94
N LYS A 115 -4.62 17.45 8.06
CA LYS A 115 -3.37 17.90 7.43
C LYS A 115 -2.97 16.95 6.33
N LEU A 116 -2.41 17.48 5.25
CA LEU A 116 -1.78 16.66 4.22
C LEU A 116 -0.58 15.94 4.84
N LEU A 117 -0.58 14.62 4.78
CA LEU A 117 0.52 13.75 5.20
C LEU A 117 1.52 13.57 4.07
N ASN A 118 1.04 13.08 2.92
CA ASN A 118 1.82 12.88 1.72
C ASN A 118 0.98 13.08 0.45
N SER A 119 1.67 13.39 -0.64
CA SER A 119 1.19 13.35 -2.02
C SER A 119 2.18 12.52 -2.82
N PHE A 120 1.70 11.61 -3.66
CA PHE A 120 2.56 10.68 -4.39
C PHE A 120 2.08 10.44 -5.82
N CYS A 121 2.82 11.03 -6.76
CA CYS A 121 2.68 10.74 -8.18
C CYS A 121 3.07 9.29 -8.47
N VAL A 122 2.13 8.52 -9.00
CA VAL A 122 2.28 7.10 -9.23
C VAL A 122 3.26 6.84 -10.37
N GLN A 123 4.49 6.46 -10.03
CA GLN A 123 5.49 6.04 -11.01
C GLN A 123 6.24 4.79 -10.53
N GLY A 124 5.96 3.65 -11.17
CA GLY A 124 6.77 2.43 -11.04
C GLY A 124 6.85 1.86 -9.62
N TRP A 125 5.75 1.33 -9.08
CA TRP A 125 5.67 0.75 -7.73
C TRP A 125 6.74 -0.30 -7.41
N HIS A 126 7.16 -1.10 -8.39
CA HIS A 126 8.27 -2.02 -8.20
C HIS A 126 9.58 -1.29 -7.86
N ASN A 127 9.92 -0.25 -8.64
CA ASN A 127 11.13 0.55 -8.42
C ASN A 127 11.07 1.26 -7.06
N LEU A 128 9.91 1.82 -6.71
CA LEU A 128 9.72 2.41 -5.38
C LEU A 128 9.95 1.36 -4.27
N SER A 129 9.41 0.15 -4.42
CA SER A 129 9.61 -0.91 -3.42
C SER A 129 11.08 -1.31 -3.27
N GLU A 130 11.86 -1.31 -4.35
CA GLU A 130 13.32 -1.55 -4.29
C GLU A 130 14.08 -0.38 -3.68
N GLN A 131 13.66 0.86 -3.94
CA GLN A 131 14.24 2.05 -3.32
C GLN A 131 13.99 2.07 -1.81
N ILE A 132 12.76 1.81 -1.38
CA ILE A 132 12.41 1.66 0.05
C ILE A 132 13.25 0.55 0.68
N ARG A 133 13.47 -0.57 -0.01
CA ARG A 133 14.28 -1.69 0.50
C ARG A 133 15.77 -1.36 0.66
N THR A 134 16.30 -0.47 -0.17
CA THR A 134 17.77 -0.24 -0.28
C THR A 134 18.23 1.10 0.29
N ASN A 135 17.30 1.99 0.64
CA ASN A 135 17.60 3.32 1.16
C ASN A 135 16.85 3.54 2.49
N GLU A 136 17.61 3.57 3.58
CA GLU A 136 17.10 3.75 4.95
C GLU A 136 16.20 4.98 5.08
N THR A 137 16.62 6.13 4.55
CA THR A 137 15.82 7.37 4.63
C THR A 137 14.48 7.24 3.90
N MET A 138 14.45 6.50 2.80
CA MET A 138 13.19 6.22 2.10
C MET A 138 12.32 5.23 2.89
N PHE A 139 12.91 4.26 3.56
CA PHE A 139 12.18 3.38 4.47
C PHE A 139 11.59 4.16 5.65
N GLU A 140 12.36 5.00 6.34
CA GLU A 140 11.90 5.84 7.45
C GLU A 140 10.72 6.72 7.01
N THR A 141 10.87 7.41 5.87
CA THR A 141 9.79 8.23 5.29
C THR A 141 8.55 7.38 4.97
N PHE A 142 8.75 6.18 4.43
CA PHE A 142 7.65 5.26 4.15
C PHE A 142 6.98 4.78 5.45
N LEU A 143 7.74 4.45 6.48
CA LEU A 143 7.25 4.00 7.78
C LEU A 143 6.41 5.08 8.47
N GLU A 144 6.89 6.32 8.49
CA GLU A 144 6.14 7.45 9.04
C GLU A 144 4.80 7.64 8.33
N ASN A 145 4.75 7.52 7.00
CA ASN A 145 3.52 7.61 6.23
C ASN A 145 2.61 6.38 6.43
N HIS A 146 3.19 5.18 6.43
CA HIS A 146 2.52 3.89 6.63
C HIS A 146 1.72 3.87 7.93
N THR A 147 2.37 4.32 9.00
CA THR A 147 1.85 4.31 10.38
C THR A 147 1.20 5.64 10.78
N ARG A 148 1.47 6.71 10.04
CA ARG A 148 0.98 8.08 10.31
C ARG A 148 1.40 8.55 11.70
N ASN A 149 2.55 8.07 12.15
CA ASN A 149 3.08 8.25 13.49
C ASN A 149 4.61 8.33 13.42
N ASN A 150 5.14 9.53 13.64
CA ASN A 150 6.58 9.80 13.62
C ASN A 150 7.36 9.17 14.78
N ASN A 151 6.68 8.68 15.81
CA ASN A 151 7.30 8.01 16.96
C ASN A 151 7.12 6.49 16.92
N TYR A 152 6.64 5.94 15.80
CA TYR A 152 6.39 4.51 15.68
C TYR A 152 7.68 3.70 15.80
N GLN A 153 7.71 2.76 16.74
CA GLN A 153 8.86 1.89 16.96
C GLN A 153 8.76 0.66 16.06
N CYS A 154 9.73 0.47 15.17
CA CYS A 154 9.79 -0.65 14.23
C CYS A 154 11.10 -1.39 14.43
N ASP A 155 11.03 -2.63 14.93
CA ASP A 155 12.19 -3.51 15.06
C ASP A 155 12.48 -4.24 13.73
N ASP A 156 13.51 -5.09 13.72
CA ASP A 156 13.91 -5.86 12.52
C ASP A 156 12.77 -6.72 11.95
N SER A 157 11.89 -7.23 12.82
CA SER A 157 10.75 -8.03 12.41
C SER A 157 9.72 -7.16 11.70
N CYS A 158 9.36 -6.02 12.29
CA CYS A 158 8.51 -5.01 11.69
C CYS A 158 9.07 -4.53 10.34
N HIS A 159 10.36 -4.22 10.29
CA HIS A 159 11.05 -3.78 9.07
C HIS A 159 10.90 -4.80 7.94
N LYS A 160 11.20 -6.08 8.24
CA LYS A 160 11.05 -7.17 7.27
C LYS A 160 9.60 -7.34 6.81
N GLU A 161 8.64 -7.31 7.73
CA GLU A 161 7.21 -7.47 7.40
C GLU A 161 6.69 -6.34 6.51
N ILE A 162 7.09 -5.09 6.76
CA ILE A 162 6.72 -3.96 5.92
C ILE A 162 7.27 -4.14 4.50
N LEU A 163 8.56 -4.47 4.36
CA LEU A 163 9.19 -4.72 3.06
C LEU A 163 8.50 -5.87 2.30
N CYS A 164 8.12 -6.92 3.04
CA CYS A 164 7.37 -8.04 2.54
C CYS A 164 5.99 -7.67 2.02
N SER A 165 5.24 -6.92 2.82
CA SER A 165 3.83 -6.59 2.56
C SER A 165 3.66 -5.92 1.20
N MET A 166 4.65 -5.11 0.76
CA MET A 166 4.66 -4.43 -0.53
C MET A 166 4.58 -5.37 -1.75
N ARG A 167 4.80 -6.66 -1.56
CA ARG A 167 4.82 -7.68 -2.63
C ARG A 167 3.92 -8.87 -2.33
N ARG A 168 3.34 -8.94 -1.13
CA ARG A 168 2.53 -10.06 -0.66
C ARG A 168 1.13 -10.01 -1.28
N GLY A 169 1.00 -10.42 -2.54
CA GLY A 169 -0.31 -10.59 -3.21
C GLY A 169 -0.99 -11.94 -2.91
N HIS A 170 -0.27 -12.85 -2.27
CA HIS A 170 -0.73 -14.15 -1.75
C HIS A 170 0.27 -14.63 -0.66
N HIS A 171 0.00 -15.73 0.04
CA HIS A 171 0.69 -16.17 1.27
C HIS A 171 2.11 -16.75 1.08
N ASN A 172 2.87 -16.36 0.06
CA ASN A 172 4.22 -16.89 -0.15
C ASN A 172 5.33 -15.92 0.29
N GLU A 173 5.78 -16.09 1.53
CA GLU A 173 6.83 -15.26 2.14
C GLU A 173 8.22 -15.52 1.55
N THR A 174 8.51 -16.73 1.11
CA THR A 174 9.88 -17.09 0.65
C THR A 174 10.23 -16.53 -0.71
N ALA A 175 9.25 -16.41 -1.60
CA ALA A 175 9.47 -16.06 -2.99
C ALA A 175 9.35 -14.54 -3.25
N LEU A 176 8.57 -13.84 -2.43
CA LEU A 176 8.26 -12.42 -2.57
C LEU A 176 9.03 -11.53 -1.57
N CYS A 177 9.68 -12.14 -0.57
CA CYS A 177 10.55 -11.49 0.41
C CYS A 177 11.91 -12.19 0.56
N PRO A 178 12.83 -12.04 -0.40
CA PRO A 178 14.15 -12.62 -0.24
C PRO A 178 14.88 -11.99 0.97
N THR A 179 15.50 -12.82 1.80
CA THR A 179 16.24 -12.40 3.00
C THR A 179 17.66 -11.90 2.75
N ASN A 180 18.02 -11.59 1.50
CA ASN A 180 19.40 -11.25 1.12
C ASN A 180 19.48 -9.99 0.27
#